data_AF-A0A128FGZ5-F1
#
_entry.id   AF-A0A128FGZ5-F1
#
_cell.length_a   1.000
_cell.length_b   1.000
_cell.length_c   1.000
_cell.angle_alpha   90.00
_cell.angle_beta   90.00
_cell.angle_gamma   90.00
#
_symmetry.space_group_name_H-M   'P 1'
#
loop_
_entity.id
_entity.type
_entity.pdbx_description
1 polymer ?
#
loop_
_entity_poly.entity_id
_entity_poly.type
_entity_poly.pdbx_seq_one_letter_code
_entity_poly.pdbx_strand_id
1 'polypeptide(L)'
;MKDIKPIFRNLEKMLRQSSWFDDGWEIYNRGVYMQLYKENWHNEAQGGIHFETYIEAPQLKQKEFPICMHAEEDCPSQSEFVRKFLQLEGQTIKGWKGYQAIGSGYHICQRNLPLNFKNLEQKLYEEFNRLRQLEDGIEQTLSEL
;
A
#
# COMPACT_ATOMS: atom_id res chain seq x y z
N MET A 1 2.35 -22.00 -14.65
CA MET A 1 1.93 -21.09 -13.56
C MET A 1 1.01 -20.05 -14.16
N LYS A 2 -0.10 -19.67 -13.51
CA LYS A 2 -1.01 -18.67 -14.09
C LYS A 2 -0.26 -17.34 -14.19
N ASP A 3 -0.28 -16.71 -15.37
CA ASP A 3 0.34 -15.41 -15.56
C ASP A 3 -0.49 -14.32 -14.86
N ILE A 4 0.13 -13.64 -13.89
CA ILE A 4 -0.50 -12.61 -13.06
C ILE A 4 -0.13 -11.22 -13.56
N LYS A 5 0.90 -11.09 -14.41
CA LYS A 5 1.34 -9.79 -14.91
C LYS A 5 0.23 -8.96 -15.58
N PRO A 6 -0.71 -9.56 -16.33
CA PRO A 6 -1.85 -8.81 -16.86
C PRO A 6 -2.72 -8.17 -15.76
N ILE A 7 -2.87 -8.81 -14.61
CA ILE A 7 -3.67 -8.32 -13.47
C ILE A 7 -3.06 -7.04 -12.91
N PHE A 8 -1.74 -7.03 -12.67
CA PHE A 8 -1.03 -5.84 -12.18
C PHE A 8 -1.00 -4.72 -13.23
N ARG A 9 -0.86 -5.05 -14.51
CA ARG A 9 -0.92 -4.06 -15.60
C ARG A 9 -2.29 -3.39 -15.69
N ASN A 10 -3.36 -4.16 -15.56
CA ASN A 10 -4.72 -3.63 -15.58
C ASN A 10 -5.03 -2.81 -14.33
N LEU A 11 -4.58 -3.27 -13.16
CA LEU A 11 -4.67 -2.52 -11.91
C LEU A 11 -4.00 -1.15 -12.03
N GLU A 12 -2.76 -1.10 -12.54
CA GLU A 12 -2.06 0.17 -12.77
C GLU A 12 -2.88 1.10 -13.66
N LYS A 13 -3.42 0.57 -14.77
CA LYS A 13 -4.29 1.35 -15.67
C LYS A 13 -5.51 1.91 -14.93
N MET A 14 -6.17 1.11 -14.10
CA MET A 14 -7.34 1.55 -13.32
C MET A 14 -6.98 2.65 -12.31
N LEU A 15 -5.87 2.50 -11.60
CA LEU A 15 -5.38 3.51 -10.65
C LEU A 15 -5.06 4.82 -11.37
N ARG A 16 -4.29 4.76 -12.47
CA ARG A 16 -3.95 5.94 -13.31
C ARG A 16 -5.17 6.64 -13.92
N GLN A 17 -6.29 5.93 -14.08
CA GLN A 17 -7.54 6.50 -14.60
C GLN A 17 -8.44 7.08 -13.50
N SER A 18 -8.03 6.98 -12.24
CA SER A 18 -8.80 7.53 -11.12
C SER A 18 -8.68 9.04 -11.07
N SER A 19 -9.75 9.74 -10.73
CA SER A 19 -9.77 11.21 -10.71
C SER A 19 -8.83 11.83 -9.67
N TRP A 20 -8.39 11.05 -8.68
CA TRP A 20 -7.46 11.48 -7.65
C TRP A 20 -5.99 11.23 -8.02
N PHE A 21 -5.71 10.51 -9.11
CA PHE A 21 -4.35 10.03 -9.40
C PHE A 21 -3.40 11.18 -9.78
N ASP A 22 -3.89 12.17 -10.54
CA ASP A 22 -3.05 13.26 -11.04
C ASP A 22 -2.59 14.25 -9.93
N ASP A 23 -2.98 14.02 -8.67
CA ASP A 23 -2.56 14.82 -7.52
C ASP A 23 -1.23 14.32 -6.91
N GLY A 24 -0.21 14.12 -7.74
CA GLY A 24 1.13 13.71 -7.31
C GLY A 24 1.23 12.25 -6.86
N TRP A 25 0.30 11.38 -7.28
CA TRP A 25 0.41 9.93 -7.05
C TRP A 25 1.27 9.27 -8.13
N GLU A 26 2.12 8.35 -7.69
CA GLU A 26 3.00 7.58 -8.55
C GLU A 26 2.89 6.08 -8.29
N ILE A 27 3.25 5.29 -9.30
CA ILE A 27 3.21 3.83 -9.25
C ILE A 27 4.57 3.27 -9.64
N TYR A 28 5.10 2.40 -8.78
CA TYR A 28 6.18 1.48 -9.14
C TYR A 28 5.60 0.09 -9.37
N ASN A 29 5.75 -0.46 -10.57
CA ASN A 29 5.18 -1.76 -10.96
C ASN A 29 6.25 -2.65 -11.63
N ARG A 30 6.54 -3.80 -11.02
CA ARG A 30 7.47 -4.81 -11.58
C ARG A 30 6.76 -6.11 -12.00
N GLY A 31 5.45 -6.03 -12.24
CA GLY A 31 4.61 -7.05 -12.87
C GLY A 31 3.91 -8.02 -11.92
N VAL A 32 4.52 -8.41 -10.80
CA VAL A 32 3.88 -9.21 -9.73
C VAL A 32 3.95 -8.55 -8.36
N TYR A 33 4.37 -7.28 -8.36
CA TYR A 33 4.60 -6.44 -7.22
C TYR A 33 4.31 -5.01 -7.66
N MET A 34 3.62 -4.26 -6.81
CA MET A 34 3.25 -2.87 -7.06
C MET A 34 3.35 -2.07 -5.76
N GLN A 35 3.89 -0.86 -5.88
CA GLN A 35 3.75 0.21 -4.91
C GLN A 35 2.90 1.35 -5.48
N LEU A 36 2.12 1.99 -4.61
CA LEU A 36 1.41 3.23 -4.84
C LEU A 36 1.85 4.22 -3.74
N TYR A 37 2.30 5.41 -4.13
CA TYR A 37 2.87 6.41 -3.22
C TYR A 37 2.66 7.83 -3.76
N LYS A 38 2.87 8.87 -2.95
CA LYS A 38 2.97 10.25 -3.45
C LYS A 38 4.41 10.69 -3.62
N GLU A 39 4.65 11.62 -4.54
CA GLU A 39 5.98 12.15 -4.86
C GLU A 39 6.75 12.65 -3.62
N ASN A 40 6.06 13.25 -2.66
CA ASN A 40 6.63 13.78 -1.41
C ASN A 40 6.77 12.73 -0.29
N TRP A 41 6.51 11.45 -0.56
CA TRP A 41 6.61 10.37 0.42
C TRP A 41 7.98 9.69 0.45
N HIS A 42 9.00 10.33 -0.16
CA HIS A 42 10.41 9.90 -0.11
C HIS A 42 10.64 8.48 -0.67
N ASN A 43 9.86 8.06 -1.67
CA ASN A 43 9.85 6.68 -2.19
C ASN A 43 10.69 6.47 -3.47
N GLU A 44 11.62 7.35 -3.80
CA GLU A 44 12.39 7.32 -5.05
C GLU A 44 13.14 6.00 -5.27
N ALA A 45 13.67 5.43 -4.18
CA ALA A 45 14.37 4.14 -4.16
C ALA A 45 13.52 2.98 -3.62
N GLN A 46 12.19 3.12 -3.60
CA GLN A 46 11.25 2.25 -2.87
C GLN A 46 11.44 2.29 -1.34
N GLY A 47 12.22 3.24 -0.84
CA GLY A 47 12.64 3.34 0.56
C GLY A 47 11.83 4.33 1.40
N GLY A 48 10.74 4.87 0.87
CA GLY A 48 9.91 5.85 1.56
C GLY A 48 8.65 5.25 2.18
N ILE A 49 7.59 6.07 2.21
CA ILE A 49 6.25 5.62 2.56
C ILE A 49 5.53 5.19 1.28
N HIS A 50 4.89 4.02 1.32
CA HIS A 50 4.12 3.51 0.19
C HIS A 50 3.07 2.49 0.64
N PHE A 51 2.08 2.31 -0.22
CA PHE A 51 1.18 1.16 -0.17
C PHE A 51 1.67 0.10 -1.13
N GLU A 52 1.65 -1.17 -0.75
CA GLU A 52 2.11 -2.23 -1.63
C GLU A 52 1.25 -3.49 -1.60
N THR A 53 1.39 -4.27 -2.67
CA THR A 53 0.92 -5.64 -2.76
C THR A 53 1.81 -6.46 -3.68
N TYR A 54 1.89 -7.75 -3.43
CA TYR A 54 2.67 -8.67 -4.25
C TYR A 54 2.10 -10.07 -4.27
N ILE A 55 2.18 -10.71 -5.43
CA ILE A 55 1.73 -12.09 -5.65
C ILE A 55 2.85 -12.85 -6.34
N GLU A 56 3.87 -13.21 -5.57
CA GLU A 56 5.01 -13.99 -6.03
C GLU A 56 4.78 -15.50 -5.85
N ALA A 57 5.80 -16.31 -6.14
CA ALA A 57 5.72 -17.77 -6.01
C ALA A 57 5.26 -18.25 -4.61
N PRO A 58 5.68 -17.64 -3.48
CA PRO A 58 5.18 -18.00 -2.15
C PRO A 58 3.66 -17.76 -2.01
N GLN A 59 3.17 -16.60 -2.41
CA GLN A 59 1.75 -16.22 -2.32
C GLN A 59 0.87 -17.11 -3.22
N LEU A 60 1.38 -17.47 -4.41
CA LEU A 60 0.72 -18.44 -5.28
C LEU A 60 0.57 -19.81 -4.63
N LYS A 61 1.61 -20.27 -3.92
CA LYS A 61 1.60 -21.55 -3.20
C LYS A 61 0.67 -21.51 -2.00
N GLN A 62 0.70 -20.43 -1.23
CA GLN A 62 -0.12 -20.22 -0.03
C GLN A 62 -1.58 -19.89 -0.36
N LYS A 63 -1.86 -19.45 -1.59
CA LYS A 63 -3.16 -18.95 -2.04
C LYS A 63 -3.66 -17.77 -1.22
N GLU A 64 -2.73 -16.91 -0.81
CA GLU A 64 -2.99 -15.70 -0.04
C GLU A 64 -1.92 -14.67 -0.40
N PHE A 65 -2.25 -13.38 -0.33
CA PHE A 65 -1.32 -12.29 -0.60
C PHE A 65 -1.59 -11.08 0.30
N PRO A 66 -0.57 -10.28 0.63
CA PRO A 66 -0.74 -9.09 1.46
C PRO A 66 -1.12 -7.86 0.63
N ILE A 67 -1.84 -6.96 1.28
CA ILE A 67 -1.88 -5.53 0.96
C ILE A 67 -1.49 -4.76 2.22
N CYS A 68 -0.50 -3.89 2.12
CA CYS A 68 0.10 -3.23 3.28
C CYS A 68 0.52 -1.79 3.00
N MET A 69 0.83 -1.09 4.08
CA MET A 69 1.49 0.21 4.10
C MET A 69 2.81 0.06 4.84
N HIS A 70 3.89 0.54 4.24
CA HIS A 70 5.21 0.62 4.85
C HIS A 70 5.68 2.07 4.97
N ALA A 71 6.59 2.29 5.93
CA ALA A 71 7.47 3.45 6.00
C ALA A 71 8.89 2.91 6.14
N GLU A 72 9.61 2.82 5.02
CA GLU A 72 10.95 2.24 4.92
C GLU A 72 12.03 3.25 5.42
N GLU A 73 13.31 2.97 5.20
CA GLU A 73 14.43 3.69 5.83
C GLU A 73 14.59 5.16 5.40
N ASP A 74 14.16 5.52 4.20
CA ASP A 74 14.21 6.90 3.67
C ASP A 74 13.03 7.75 4.20
N CYS A 75 12.11 7.15 4.98
CA CYS A 75 11.06 7.90 5.69
C CYS A 75 11.67 8.84 6.75
N PRO A 76 11.38 10.15 6.72
CA PRO A 76 11.89 11.11 7.70
C PRO A 76 11.55 10.69 9.13
N SER A 77 12.56 10.63 10.00
CA SER A 77 12.38 10.26 11.41
C SER A 77 11.49 9.01 11.57
N GLN A 78 11.68 7.98 10.74
CA GLN A 78 10.79 6.81 10.57
C GLN A 78 10.09 6.32 11.85
N SER A 79 10.84 6.08 12.94
CA SER A 79 10.24 5.59 14.20
C SER A 79 9.25 6.59 14.81
N GLU A 80 9.54 7.89 14.75
CA GLU A 80 8.63 8.95 15.17
C GLU A 80 7.46 9.10 14.21
N PHE A 81 7.68 8.98 12.90
CA PHE A 81 6.60 8.93 11.90
C PHE A 81 5.62 7.81 12.23
N VAL A 82 6.09 6.57 12.36
CA VAL A 82 5.25 5.40 12.66
C VAL A 82 4.49 5.59 13.96
N ARG A 83 5.14 6.11 15.01
CA ARG A 83 4.52 6.37 16.31
C ARG A 83 3.39 7.40 16.19
N LYS A 84 3.65 8.56 15.60
CA LYS A 84 2.67 9.65 15.43
C LYS A 84 1.53 9.24 14.49
N PHE A 85 1.85 8.63 13.36
CA PHE A 85 0.87 8.17 12.38
C PHE A 85 -0.11 7.16 13.00
N LEU A 86 0.39 6.17 13.75
CA LEU A 86 -0.49 5.19 14.41
C LEU A 86 -1.27 5.77 15.58
N GLN A 87 -0.80 6.86 16.20
CA GLN A 87 -1.61 7.60 17.17
C GLN A 87 -2.78 8.31 16.50
N LEU A 88 -2.59 8.82 15.28
CA LEU A 88 -3.60 9.51 14.47
C LEU A 88 -4.59 8.52 13.81
N GLU A 89 -4.09 7.57 13.03
CA GLU A 89 -4.90 6.71 12.15
C GLU A 89 -5.09 5.27 12.66
N GLY A 90 -4.44 4.91 13.78
CA GLY A 90 -4.46 3.54 14.27
C GLY A 90 -5.86 3.01 14.59
N GLN A 91 -6.79 3.87 15.02
CA GLN A 91 -8.18 3.46 15.25
C GLN A 91 -8.95 3.30 13.93
N THR A 92 -8.74 4.19 12.96
CA THR A 92 -9.29 4.07 11.60
C THR A 92 -8.92 2.72 10.98
N ILE A 93 -7.62 2.37 11.02
CA ILE A 93 -7.08 1.12 10.48
C ILE A 93 -7.69 -0.09 11.18
N LYS A 94 -7.75 -0.08 12.52
CA LYS A 94 -8.36 -1.18 13.31
C LYS A 94 -9.86 -1.35 13.05
N GLY A 95 -10.54 -0.29 12.64
CA GLY A 95 -11.95 -0.34 12.22
C GLY A 95 -12.17 -1.07 10.89
N TRP A 96 -11.15 -1.20 10.06
CA TRP A 96 -11.25 -1.90 8.78
C TRP A 96 -11.20 -3.41 8.95
N LYS A 97 -12.21 -4.09 8.41
CA LYS A 97 -12.31 -5.56 8.49
C LYS A 97 -11.06 -6.25 7.91
N GLY A 98 -10.37 -6.99 8.77
CA GLY A 98 -9.22 -7.82 8.41
C GLY A 98 -7.89 -7.08 8.34
N TYR A 99 -7.87 -5.77 8.56
CA TYR A 99 -6.63 -5.01 8.71
C TYR A 99 -6.06 -5.15 10.12
N GLN A 100 -4.74 -5.10 10.21
CA GLN A 100 -3.98 -5.06 11.44
C GLN A 100 -3.10 -3.81 11.43
N ALA A 101 -3.12 -3.05 12.52
CA ALA A 101 -2.11 -2.03 12.80
C ALA A 101 -0.94 -2.69 13.53
N ILE A 102 0.27 -2.63 12.97
CA ILE A 102 1.46 -3.37 13.41
C ILE A 102 2.40 -2.45 14.18
N GLY A 103 2.96 -1.42 13.53
CA GLY A 103 3.84 -0.43 14.18
C GLY A 103 5.20 -0.96 14.62
N SER A 104 5.74 -1.96 13.91
CA SER A 104 7.03 -2.57 14.23
C SER A 104 7.94 -2.54 12.99
N GLY A 105 9.14 -1.96 13.16
CA GLY A 105 10.03 -1.69 12.04
C GLY A 105 9.37 -0.76 11.02
N TYR A 106 9.43 -1.13 9.75
CA TYR A 106 8.82 -0.39 8.64
C TYR A 106 7.34 -0.75 8.38
N HIS A 107 6.79 -1.80 9.01
CA HIS A 107 5.42 -2.23 8.78
C HIS A 107 4.41 -1.41 9.61
N ILE A 108 3.54 -0.66 8.93
CA ILE A 108 2.50 0.15 9.57
C ILE A 108 1.20 -0.62 9.71
N CYS A 109 0.65 -1.08 8.59
CA CYS A 109 -0.56 -1.89 8.59
C CYS A 109 -0.59 -2.89 7.44
N GLN A 110 -1.33 -3.97 7.64
CA GLN A 110 -1.46 -5.03 6.65
C GLN A 110 -2.82 -5.70 6.73
N ARG A 111 -3.25 -6.23 5.58
CA ARG A 111 -4.30 -7.22 5.47
C ARG A 111 -3.87 -8.33 4.52
N ASN A 112 -4.05 -9.58 4.93
CA ASN A 112 -3.89 -10.71 4.03
C ASN A 112 -5.23 -11.06 3.38
N LEU A 113 -5.18 -11.33 2.06
CA LEU A 113 -6.34 -11.58 1.22
C LEU A 113 -6.21 -12.94 0.54
N PRO A 114 -7.29 -13.75 0.52
CA PRO A 114 -7.27 -15.02 -0.20
C PRO A 114 -7.09 -14.76 -1.70
N LEU A 115 -6.17 -15.49 -2.31
CA LEU A 115 -5.90 -15.40 -3.74
C LEU A 115 -7.01 -16.07 -4.54
N ASN A 116 -7.98 -15.25 -4.96
CA ASN A 116 -9.01 -15.62 -5.89
C ASN A 116 -8.89 -14.78 -7.15
N PHE A 117 -8.53 -15.43 -8.27
CA PHE A 117 -8.35 -14.76 -9.55
C PHE A 117 -9.63 -14.15 -10.13
N LYS A 118 -10.82 -14.60 -9.70
CA LYS A 118 -12.07 -13.98 -10.11
C LYS A 118 -12.15 -12.59 -9.48
N ASN A 119 -12.17 -11.55 -10.32
CA ASN A 119 -12.24 -10.14 -9.95
C ASN A 119 -11.05 -9.65 -9.12
N LEU A 120 -9.88 -10.29 -9.24
CA LEU A 120 -8.71 -9.92 -8.44
C LEU A 120 -8.27 -8.47 -8.67
N GLU A 121 -8.27 -8.01 -9.93
CA GLU A 121 -7.96 -6.63 -10.32
C GLU A 121 -8.83 -5.62 -9.58
N GLN A 122 -10.15 -5.83 -9.61
CA GLN A 122 -11.14 -4.99 -8.94
C GLN A 122 -10.93 -4.96 -7.42
N LYS A 123 -10.63 -6.11 -6.80
CA LYS A 123 -10.36 -6.17 -5.36
C LYS A 123 -9.08 -5.41 -4.99
N LEU A 124 -8.01 -5.58 -5.76
CA LEU A 124 -6.77 -4.83 -5.52
C LEU A 124 -7.03 -3.32 -5.64
N TYR A 125 -7.77 -2.90 -6.66
CA TYR A 125 -8.16 -1.51 -6.86
C TYR A 125 -8.95 -0.96 -5.65
N GLU A 126 -9.92 -1.71 -5.13
CA GLU A 126 -10.69 -1.32 -3.94
C GLU A 126 -9.83 -1.19 -2.68
N GLU A 127 -8.87 -2.09 -2.48
CA GLU A 127 -7.99 -2.07 -1.30
C GLU A 127 -6.95 -0.95 -1.39
N PHE A 128 -6.41 -0.65 -2.57
CA PHE A 128 -5.57 0.55 -2.77
C PHE A 128 -6.36 1.84 -2.52
N ASN A 129 -7.61 1.92 -3.00
CA ASN A 129 -8.48 3.07 -2.72
C ASN A 129 -8.83 3.20 -1.23
N ARG A 130 -8.90 2.08 -0.49
CA ARG A 130 -9.05 2.12 0.97
C ARG A 130 -7.79 2.65 1.64
N LEU A 131 -6.61 2.13 1.29
CA LEU A 131 -5.34 2.60 1.83
C LEU A 131 -5.12 4.09 1.54
N ARG A 132 -5.50 4.56 0.36
CA ARG A 132 -5.47 5.98 -0.01
C ARG A 132 -6.21 6.91 0.97
N GLN A 133 -7.20 6.41 1.72
CA GLN A 133 -7.87 7.21 2.74
C GLN A 133 -6.95 7.64 3.89
N LEU A 134 -5.75 7.05 3.99
CA LEU A 134 -4.70 7.42 4.95
C LEU A 134 -3.83 8.60 4.47
N GLU A 135 -4.01 9.07 3.24
CA GLU A 135 -3.24 10.15 2.63
C GLU A 135 -3.12 11.37 3.55
N ASP A 136 -4.24 11.93 4.00
CA ASP A 136 -4.25 13.11 4.88
C ASP A 136 -3.49 12.86 6.19
N GLY A 137 -3.61 11.66 6.77
CA GLY A 137 -2.89 11.28 7.98
C GLY A 137 -1.38 11.17 7.77
N ILE A 138 -0.95 10.71 6.59
CA ILE A 138 0.47 10.65 6.20
C ILE A 138 1.03 12.05 6.04
N GLU A 139 0.34 12.89 5.26
CA GLU A 139 0.72 14.29 5.01
C GLU A 139 0.81 15.09 6.30
N GLN A 140 -0.20 14.97 7.17
CA GLN A 140 -0.19 15.62 8.47
C GLN A 140 1.01 15.14 9.30
N THR A 141 1.23 13.84 9.36
CA THR A 141 2.34 13.30 10.17
C THR A 141 3.69 13.79 9.65
N LEU A 142 3.92 13.78 8.33
CA LEU A 142 5.15 14.29 7.72
C LEU A 142 5.36 15.79 8.00
N SER A 143 4.30 16.59 7.96
CA SER A 143 4.38 18.04 8.24
C SER A 143 4.78 18.39 9.68
N GLU A 144 4.62 17.43 10.61
CA GLU A 144 4.92 17.60 12.04
C GLU A 144 6.27 16.99 12.47
N LEU A 145 7.08 16.49 11.53
CA LEU A 145 8.40 15.89 11.78
C LEU A 145 9.53 16.89 11.49
#